data_AF-A0ABD1FAQ6-F1
#
_entry.id   AF-A0ABD1FAQ6-F1
#
_cell.length_a   1.000
_cell.length_b   1.000
_cell.length_c   1.000
_cell.angle_alpha   90.00
_cell.angle_beta   90.00
_cell.angle_gamma   90.00
#
_symmetry.space_group_name_H-M   'P 1'
#
loop_
_entity.id
_entity.type
_entity.pdbx_description
1 polymer ?
#
loop_
_entity_poly.entity_id
_entity_poly.type
_entity_poly.pdbx_seq_one_letter_code
_entity_poly.pdbx_strand_id
1 'polypeptide(L)'
;MLRFIHYIVHSAKRLKRINVMFPIRGHFYLECDRNMAMVNQKVRVEVLEDWYQEFESCRKKPSPFQVIEVEQNVIRDWSTYFTTFYKKKCPFPIRPIKEFEVSRPHNGLVRFRNSCNGSWETSAIIAGNQINNDNRTIKQNEFFLLPRAYEEPLPVSKEKYQDLQQLKPFSGQKARDFFKNIPYKI
;
A
#
# COMPACT_ATOMS: atom_id res chain seq x y z
N MET A 1 -7.16 -2.57 -1.80
CA MET A 1 -6.62 -2.08 -3.10
C MET A 1 -7.68 -1.54 -4.06
N LEU A 2 -8.61 -2.35 -4.61
CA LEU A 2 -9.60 -1.87 -5.61
C LEU A 2 -10.38 -0.62 -5.19
N ARG A 3 -10.84 -0.58 -3.93
CA ARG A 3 -11.52 0.58 -3.33
C ARG A 3 -10.66 1.85 -3.33
N PHE A 4 -9.37 1.70 -3.04
CA PHE A 4 -8.41 2.81 -3.01
C PHE A 4 -8.15 3.37 -4.41
N ILE A 5 -7.98 2.48 -5.40
CA ILE A 5 -7.82 2.86 -6.81
C ILE A 5 -9.05 3.64 -7.31
N HIS A 6 -10.26 3.14 -7.00
CA HIS A 6 -11.50 3.85 -7.31
C HIS A 6 -11.58 5.22 -6.61
N TYR A 7 -11.27 5.27 -5.33
CA TYR A 7 -11.23 6.52 -4.56
C TYR A 7 -10.30 7.57 -5.18
N ILE A 8 -9.10 7.17 -5.63
CA ILE A 8 -8.14 8.09 -6.27
C ILE A 8 -8.70 8.72 -7.55
N VAL A 9 -9.40 7.92 -8.37
CA VAL A 9 -9.91 8.35 -9.68
C VAL A 9 -11.19 9.18 -9.54
N HIS A 10 -12.11 8.75 -8.68
CA HIS A 10 -13.47 9.32 -8.63
C HIS A 10 -13.67 10.32 -7.49
N SER A 11 -13.18 10.04 -6.28
CA SER A 11 -13.37 10.91 -5.11
C SER A 11 -12.27 11.97 -5.03
N ALA A 12 -10.99 11.56 -5.03
CA ALA A 12 -9.86 12.50 -4.97
C ALA A 12 -9.55 13.15 -6.34
N LYS A 13 -10.06 12.58 -7.44
CA LYS A 13 -9.93 13.08 -8.82
C LYS A 13 -8.48 13.36 -9.26
N ARG A 14 -7.48 12.70 -8.67
CA ARG A 14 -6.06 12.96 -8.99
C ARG A 14 -5.61 12.34 -10.30
N LEU A 15 -6.23 11.23 -10.67
CA LEU A 15 -5.92 10.51 -11.92
C LEU A 15 -7.16 10.42 -12.80
N LYS A 16 -6.96 10.32 -14.11
CA LYS A 16 -8.04 10.12 -15.08
C LYS A 16 -8.41 8.65 -15.24
N ARG A 17 -7.42 7.78 -15.15
CA ARG A 17 -7.53 6.34 -15.31
C ARG A 17 -6.38 5.66 -14.58
N ILE A 18 -6.67 4.51 -13.99
CA ILE A 18 -5.68 3.57 -13.48
C ILE A 18 -5.97 2.24 -14.16
N ASN A 19 -4.96 1.69 -14.85
CA ASN A 19 -5.00 0.34 -15.41
C ASN A 19 -3.96 -0.48 -14.68
N VAL A 20 -4.33 -1.70 -14.31
CA VAL A 20 -3.46 -2.63 -13.62
C VAL A 20 -3.52 -3.97 -14.33
N MET A 21 -2.34 -4.52 -14.60
CA MET A 21 -2.15 -5.81 -15.23
C MET A 21 -1.52 -6.80 -14.26
N PHE A 22 -1.97 -8.06 -14.38
CA PHE A 22 -1.45 -9.22 -13.69
C PHE A 22 -0.88 -10.19 -14.72
N PRO A 23 0.43 -10.10 -15.04
CA PRO A 23 1.04 -11.02 -15.99
C PRO A 23 0.93 -12.47 -15.53
N ILE A 24 1.01 -12.68 -14.21
CA ILE A 24 0.82 -13.95 -13.52
C ILE A 24 -0.31 -13.77 -12.51
N ARG A 25 -1.13 -14.82 -12.33
CA ARG A 25 -2.22 -14.86 -11.36
C ARG A 25 -1.76 -14.38 -9.99
N GLY A 26 -2.33 -13.27 -9.53
CA GLY A 26 -2.06 -12.70 -8.21
C GLY A 26 -0.76 -11.89 -8.08
N HIS A 27 0.05 -11.80 -9.13
CA HIS A 27 1.27 -10.98 -9.14
C HIS A 27 1.04 -9.72 -9.98
N PHE A 28 0.93 -8.59 -9.28
CA PHE A 28 1.02 -7.29 -9.91
C PHE A 28 2.44 -7.10 -10.42
N TYR A 29 2.57 -6.66 -11.67
CA TYR A 29 3.86 -6.18 -12.15
C TYR A 29 3.87 -4.67 -12.05
N LEU A 30 4.76 -4.14 -11.23
CA LEU A 30 4.99 -2.71 -11.15
C LEU A 30 6.43 -2.42 -11.57
N GLU A 31 6.63 -1.33 -12.32
CA GLU A 31 7.98 -0.86 -12.68
C GLU A 31 8.84 -0.58 -11.42
N CYS A 32 8.22 -0.33 -10.28
CA CYS A 32 8.93 -0.20 -9.01
C CYS A 32 9.62 -1.49 -8.57
N ASP A 33 9.11 -2.68 -8.92
CA ASP A 33 9.72 -3.96 -8.56
C ASP A 33 11.08 -4.12 -9.25
N ARG A 34 11.16 -3.71 -10.52
CA ARG A 34 12.42 -3.67 -11.27
C ARG A 34 13.41 -2.67 -10.65
N ASN A 35 12.90 -1.53 -10.17
CA ASN A 35 13.75 -0.55 -9.51
C ASN A 35 14.30 -1.07 -8.17
N MET A 36 13.47 -1.76 -7.38
CA MET A 36 13.88 -2.37 -6.11
C MET A 36 14.88 -3.51 -6.29
N ALA A 37 14.87 -4.20 -7.43
CA ALA A 37 15.87 -5.22 -7.76
C ALA A 37 17.31 -4.67 -7.88
N MET A 38 17.49 -3.34 -8.00
CA MET A 38 18.81 -2.70 -8.03
C MET A 38 19.39 -2.42 -6.64
N VAL A 39 18.62 -2.61 -5.57
CA VAL A 39 19.08 -2.40 -4.20
C VAL A 39 20.05 -3.52 -3.82
N ASN A 40 21.19 -3.18 -3.21
CA ASN A 40 22.20 -4.15 -2.84
C ASN A 40 21.77 -4.94 -1.59
N GLN A 41 21.33 -6.19 -1.79
CA GLN A 41 20.88 -7.06 -0.69
C GLN A 41 22.02 -7.76 0.07
N LYS A 42 23.27 -7.59 -0.37
CA LYS A 42 24.44 -8.23 0.28
C LYS A 42 25.05 -7.37 1.38
N VAL A 43 24.56 -6.15 1.57
CA VAL A 43 25.05 -5.26 2.62
C VAL A 43 24.56 -5.76 3.96
N ARG A 44 25.45 -5.69 4.96
CA ARG A 44 25.08 -5.97 6.34
C ARG A 44 24.22 -4.81 6.83
N VAL A 45 22.95 -5.08 7.05
CA VAL A 45 21.97 -4.14 7.59
C VAL A 45 21.36 -4.74 8.84
N GLU A 46 21.35 -3.98 9.93
CA GLU A 46 20.80 -4.45 11.21
C GLU A 46 19.63 -3.59 11.68
N VAL A 47 19.62 -2.30 11.33
CA VAL A 47 18.51 -1.38 11.61
C VAL A 47 18.02 -0.66 10.34
N LEU A 48 16.82 -0.07 10.40
CA LEU A 48 16.19 0.56 9.23
C LEU A 48 17.03 1.72 8.68
N GLU A 49 17.71 2.47 9.53
CA GLU A 49 18.51 3.62 9.12
C GLU A 49 19.73 3.21 8.29
N ASP A 50 20.22 1.97 8.45
CA ASP A 50 21.34 1.47 7.64
C ASP A 50 20.92 1.30 6.17
N TRP A 51 19.62 1.08 5.91
CA TRP A 51 19.09 1.02 4.54
C TRP A 51 19.05 2.38 3.84
N TYR A 52 19.05 3.49 4.57
CA TYR A 52 18.85 4.81 3.96
C TYR A 52 19.96 5.12 2.96
N GLN A 53 21.22 4.89 3.35
CA GLN A 53 22.37 5.10 2.48
C GLN A 53 22.38 4.14 1.29
N GLU A 54 21.93 2.90 1.48
CA GLU A 54 21.84 1.91 0.40
C GLU A 54 20.76 2.30 -0.63
N PHE A 55 19.61 2.81 -0.17
CA PHE A 55 18.59 3.33 -1.07
C PHE A 55 19.05 4.58 -1.81
N GLU A 56 19.69 5.54 -1.14
CA GLU A 56 20.20 6.77 -1.77
C GLU A 56 21.35 6.52 -2.74
N SER A 57 22.16 5.48 -2.51
CA SER A 57 23.31 5.17 -3.38
C SER A 57 22.95 4.25 -4.55
N CYS A 58 21.85 3.50 -4.45
CA CYS A 58 21.39 2.60 -5.50
C CYS A 58 20.64 3.34 -6.62
N ARG A 59 20.50 2.69 -7.79
CA ARG A 59 19.84 3.24 -9.00
C ARG A 59 20.40 4.60 -9.45
N LYS A 60 21.66 4.65 -9.88
CA LYS A 60 22.26 5.90 -10.42
C LYS A 60 21.67 6.38 -11.75
N LYS A 61 20.97 5.51 -12.49
CA LYS A 61 20.29 5.83 -13.75
C LYS A 61 18.82 5.41 -13.67
N PRO A 62 17.84 6.28 -13.95
CA PRO A 62 17.96 7.69 -14.34
C PRO A 62 18.31 8.63 -13.17
N SER A 63 17.92 8.28 -11.93
CA SER A 63 18.24 9.03 -10.72
C SER A 63 18.15 8.11 -9.50
N PRO A 64 18.94 8.38 -8.44
CA PRO A 64 18.84 7.64 -7.19
C PRO A 64 17.46 7.75 -6.54
N PHE A 65 17.20 6.89 -5.56
CA PHE A 65 15.97 7.00 -4.78
C PHE A 65 16.05 8.21 -3.85
N GLN A 66 14.92 8.88 -3.69
CA GLN A 66 14.72 9.85 -2.64
C GLN A 66 14.17 9.12 -1.41
N VAL A 67 14.97 9.05 -0.36
CA VAL A 67 14.55 8.47 0.92
C VAL A 67 13.89 9.58 1.75
N ILE A 68 12.67 9.31 2.21
CA ILE A 68 11.92 10.21 3.08
C ILE A 68 11.60 9.42 4.34
N GLU A 69 12.14 9.87 5.47
CA GLU A 69 11.77 9.32 6.77
C GLU A 69 10.31 9.70 7.07
N VAL A 70 9.52 8.70 7.43
CA VAL A 70 8.10 8.87 7.70
C VAL A 70 7.80 8.43 9.12
N GLU A 71 7.14 9.31 9.87
CA GLU A 71 6.62 8.98 11.19
C GLU A 71 5.35 8.14 11.10
N GLN A 72 5.06 7.38 12.16
CA GLN A 72 3.85 6.55 12.26
C GLN A 72 2.55 7.36 12.08
N ASN A 73 2.56 8.65 12.45
CA ASN A 73 1.43 9.55 12.33
C ASN A 73 0.97 9.82 10.87
N VAL A 74 1.80 9.48 9.88
CA VAL A 74 1.47 9.59 8.45
C VAL A 74 0.55 8.45 8.03
N ILE A 75 0.60 7.30 8.72
CA ILE A 75 -0.19 6.12 8.39
C ILE A 75 -1.66 6.35 8.82
N ARG A 76 -2.58 6.19 7.87
CA ARG A 76 -4.01 6.50 8.04
C ARG A 76 -4.90 5.26 7.93
N ASP A 77 -6.00 5.25 8.67
CA ASP A 77 -6.97 4.14 8.61
C ASP A 77 -7.91 4.22 7.39
N TRP A 78 -7.39 3.77 6.26
CA TRP A 78 -8.17 3.62 5.03
C TRP A 78 -9.17 2.46 5.09
N SER A 79 -8.96 1.47 5.96
CA SER A 79 -9.79 0.27 6.02
C SER A 79 -11.16 0.60 6.55
N THR A 80 -11.24 1.26 7.71
CA THR A 80 -12.50 1.70 8.31
C THR A 80 -13.17 2.74 7.43
N TYR A 81 -12.41 3.69 6.90
CA TYR A 81 -12.95 4.72 6.01
C TYR A 81 -13.62 4.13 4.77
N PHE A 82 -13.06 3.09 4.14
CA PHE A 82 -13.68 2.51 2.96
C PHE A 82 -14.87 1.60 3.26
N THR A 83 -15.06 1.13 4.49
CA THR A 83 -16.23 0.30 4.82
C THR A 83 -17.54 1.06 4.76
N THR A 84 -17.52 2.39 4.89
CA THR A 84 -18.73 3.20 4.77
C THR A 84 -19.22 3.24 3.31
N PHE A 85 -18.32 3.37 2.33
CA PHE A 85 -18.68 3.64 0.93
C PHE A 85 -18.75 2.40 0.03
N TYR A 86 -17.95 1.39 0.30
CA TYR A 86 -17.75 0.26 -0.61
C TYR A 86 -18.33 -1.03 -0.06
N LYS A 87 -18.75 -1.92 -0.96
CA LYS A 87 -19.19 -3.28 -0.60
C LYS A 87 -18.11 -4.00 0.20
N LYS A 88 -18.49 -4.58 1.36
CA LYS A 88 -17.57 -5.28 2.28
C LYS A 88 -16.84 -6.46 1.63
N LYS A 89 -17.52 -7.23 0.78
CA LYS A 89 -16.92 -8.31 -0.04
C LYS A 89 -16.76 -7.84 -1.48
N CYS A 90 -15.70 -8.31 -2.14
CA CYS A 90 -15.50 -8.06 -3.56
C CYS A 90 -16.63 -8.76 -4.36
N PRO A 91 -17.33 -8.06 -5.27
CA PRO A 91 -18.47 -8.61 -5.98
C PRO A 91 -18.11 -9.63 -7.07
N PHE A 92 -16.82 -9.81 -7.36
CA PHE A 92 -16.31 -10.73 -8.37
C PHE A 92 -15.02 -11.41 -7.87
N PRO A 93 -14.66 -12.58 -8.42
CA PRO A 93 -13.40 -13.24 -8.10
C PRO A 93 -12.22 -12.44 -8.65
N ILE A 94 -11.27 -12.08 -7.79
CA ILE A 94 -10.08 -11.30 -8.18
C ILE A 94 -9.01 -12.18 -8.83
N ARG A 95 -8.89 -13.43 -8.38
CA ARG A 95 -7.82 -14.34 -8.80
C ARG A 95 -7.72 -14.60 -10.33
N PRO A 96 -8.81 -14.74 -11.10
CA PRO A 96 -8.71 -14.98 -12.55
C PRO A 96 -8.44 -13.71 -13.38
N ILE A 97 -8.47 -12.54 -12.75
CA ILE A 97 -8.34 -11.26 -13.46
C ILE A 97 -6.92 -11.11 -13.98
N LYS A 98 -6.82 -10.85 -15.28
CA LYS A 98 -5.56 -10.52 -15.93
C LYS A 98 -5.36 -9.02 -16.01
N GLU A 99 -6.43 -8.26 -16.19
CA GLU A 99 -6.39 -6.80 -16.21
C GLU A 99 -7.64 -6.20 -15.58
N PHE A 100 -7.49 -5.08 -14.87
CA PHE A 100 -8.61 -4.24 -14.51
C PHE A 100 -8.30 -2.75 -14.73
N GLU A 101 -9.37 -2.01 -14.97
CA GLU A 101 -9.36 -0.59 -15.25
C GLU A 101 -10.41 0.12 -14.38
N VAL A 102 -9.97 1.25 -13.81
CA VAL A 102 -10.85 2.26 -13.22
C VAL A 102 -10.61 3.55 -13.98
N SER A 103 -11.67 4.14 -14.51
CA SER A 103 -11.59 5.36 -15.30
C SER A 103 -12.76 6.30 -14.98
N ARG A 104 -12.49 7.61 -15.04
CA ARG A 104 -13.51 8.66 -14.78
C ARG A 104 -14.87 8.46 -15.45
N PRO A 105 -14.99 8.03 -16.74
CA PRO A 105 -16.30 7.89 -17.37
C PRO A 105 -17.20 6.83 -16.73
N HIS A 106 -16.64 5.86 -16.00
CA HIS A 106 -17.39 4.75 -15.43
C HIS A 106 -17.44 4.85 -13.89
N ASN A 107 -18.14 5.86 -13.37
CA ASN A 107 -18.25 6.09 -11.93
C ASN A 107 -18.93 4.91 -11.21
N GLY A 108 -18.34 4.47 -10.10
CA GLY A 108 -18.85 3.37 -9.29
C GLY A 108 -18.61 1.96 -9.84
N LEU A 109 -18.01 1.85 -11.03
CA LEU A 109 -17.74 0.60 -11.71
C LEU A 109 -16.25 0.32 -11.78
N VAL A 110 -15.91 -0.96 -11.74
CA VAL A 110 -14.58 -1.46 -12.12
C VAL A 110 -14.76 -2.32 -13.36
N ARG A 111 -13.93 -2.05 -14.37
CA ARG A 111 -13.83 -2.88 -15.57
C ARG A 111 -12.74 -3.90 -15.35
N PHE A 112 -12.97 -5.16 -15.69
CA PHE A 112 -11.95 -6.19 -15.59
C PHE A 112 -12.09 -7.22 -16.72
N ARG A 113 -11.02 -7.95 -16.99
CA ARG A 113 -11.00 -9.04 -17.96
C ARG A 113 -10.05 -10.14 -17.54
N ASN A 114 -10.39 -11.37 -17.89
CA ASN A 114 -9.61 -12.57 -17.55
C ASN A 114 -8.55 -12.90 -18.61
N SER A 115 -8.59 -12.27 -19.78
CA SER A 115 -7.62 -12.44 -20.86
C SER A 115 -7.27 -11.11 -21.52
N CYS A 116 -6.07 -11.02 -22.11
CA CYS A 116 -5.59 -9.78 -22.76
C CYS A 116 -6.35 -9.41 -24.04
N ASN A 117 -7.07 -10.38 -24.63
CA ASN A 117 -7.87 -10.18 -25.85
C ASN A 117 -9.38 -10.39 -25.60
N GLY A 118 -9.77 -10.62 -24.34
CA GLY A 118 -11.17 -10.85 -23.98
C GLY A 118 -11.97 -9.57 -23.84
N SER A 119 -13.29 -9.72 -23.86
CA SER A 119 -14.24 -8.67 -23.56
C SER A 119 -14.08 -8.16 -22.13
N TRP A 120 -14.34 -6.87 -21.94
CA TRP A 120 -14.35 -6.25 -20.62
C TRP A 120 -15.67 -6.56 -19.91
N GLU A 121 -15.57 -7.09 -18.70
CA GLU A 121 -16.67 -7.20 -17.75
C GLU A 121 -16.70 -5.97 -16.84
N THR A 122 -17.87 -5.63 -16.31
CA THR A 122 -18.06 -4.51 -15.38
C THR A 122 -18.70 -4.98 -14.10
N SER A 123 -18.25 -4.47 -12.96
CA SER A 123 -18.93 -4.71 -11.69
C SER A 123 -18.96 -3.48 -10.80
N ALA A 124 -20.09 -3.27 -10.13
CA ALA A 124 -20.31 -2.16 -9.21
C ALA A 124 -19.70 -2.46 -7.83
N ILE A 125 -18.82 -1.58 -7.37
CA ILE A 125 -18.08 -1.73 -6.10
C ILE A 125 -18.60 -0.84 -4.98
N ILE A 126 -19.41 0.17 -5.30
CA ILE A 126 -20.08 1.06 -4.34
C ILE A 126 -21.30 0.33 -3.74
N ALA A 127 -21.60 0.58 -2.46
CA ALA A 127 -22.83 0.11 -1.83
C ALA A 127 -24.04 0.95 -2.30
N GLY A 128 -25.15 0.29 -2.68
CA GLY A 128 -26.28 0.90 -3.42
C GLY A 128 -26.91 2.17 -2.80
N ASN A 129 -26.76 2.40 -1.50
CA ASN A 129 -27.38 3.52 -0.79
C ASN A 129 -26.51 4.80 -0.76
N GLN A 130 -25.33 4.81 -1.38
CA GLN A 130 -24.37 5.92 -1.27
C GLN A 130 -24.02 6.62 -2.57
N ILE A 131 -24.64 6.23 -3.68
CA ILE A 131 -24.47 6.90 -4.98
C ILE A 131 -24.91 8.38 -4.91
N ASN A 132 -25.82 8.72 -3.99
CA ASN A 132 -26.41 10.05 -3.86
C ASN A 132 -26.01 10.84 -2.59
N ASN A 133 -25.21 10.26 -1.69
CA ASN A 133 -24.91 10.88 -0.38
C ASN A 133 -23.50 11.49 -0.27
N ASP A 134 -22.70 11.47 -1.33
CA ASP A 134 -21.38 12.10 -1.33
C ASP A 134 -21.50 13.61 -1.58
N ASN A 135 -22.22 14.32 -0.69
CA ASN A 135 -22.18 15.79 -0.58
C ASN A 135 -20.82 16.30 -0.07
N ARG A 136 -19.80 15.44 0.01
CA ARG A 136 -18.44 15.81 0.31
C ARG A 136 -17.68 16.00 -0.99
N THR A 137 -17.96 17.12 -1.65
CA THR A 137 -17.16 17.58 -2.78
C THR A 137 -15.77 17.97 -2.27
N ILE A 138 -14.86 16.99 -2.17
CA ILE A 138 -13.43 17.29 -1.99
C ILE A 138 -13.02 18.14 -3.19
N LYS A 139 -12.41 19.32 -2.96
CA LYS A 139 -11.92 20.11 -4.10
C LYS A 139 -10.85 19.31 -4.82
N GLN A 140 -10.67 19.59 -6.10
CA GLN A 140 -9.66 18.90 -6.89
C GLN A 140 -8.27 19.01 -6.22
N ASN A 141 -7.59 17.88 -6.05
CA ASN A 141 -6.30 17.74 -5.35
C ASN A 141 -6.32 17.85 -3.82
N GLU A 142 -7.50 17.93 -3.18
CA GLU A 142 -7.62 17.81 -1.73
C GLU A 142 -7.88 16.36 -1.30
N PHE A 143 -7.74 16.10 0.01
CA PHE A 143 -8.04 14.81 0.63
C PHE A 143 -8.68 15.01 1.99
N PHE A 144 -9.49 14.03 2.41
CA PHE A 144 -9.84 13.92 3.81
C PHE A 144 -8.64 13.47 4.61
N LEU A 145 -8.26 14.28 5.62
CA LEU A 145 -7.31 13.84 6.62
C LEU A 145 -7.99 12.81 7.52
N LEU A 146 -7.62 11.56 7.30
CA LEU A 146 -8.15 10.42 8.03
C LEU A 146 -7.56 10.33 9.45
N PRO A 147 -8.24 9.62 10.37
CA PRO A 147 -7.65 9.21 11.62
C PRO A 147 -6.35 8.42 11.40
N ARG A 148 -5.47 8.46 12.40
CA ARG A 148 -4.25 7.66 12.39
C ARG A 148 -4.63 6.17 12.40
N ALA A 149 -3.86 5.35 11.68
CA ALA A 149 -4.05 3.90 11.72
C ALA A 149 -3.61 3.31 13.07
N TYR A 150 -2.67 3.98 13.73
CA TYR A 150 -2.07 3.56 14.98
C TYR A 150 -1.82 4.80 15.84
N GLU A 151 -2.22 4.74 17.11
CA GLU A 151 -1.93 5.80 18.09
C GLU A 151 -0.57 5.62 18.75
N GLU A 152 -0.11 4.37 18.86
CA GLU A 152 1.15 3.98 19.49
C GLU A 152 1.92 2.99 18.62
N PRO A 153 3.24 2.86 18.81
CA PRO A 153 4.05 1.84 18.17
C PRO A 153 3.47 0.42 18.34
N LEU A 154 3.44 -0.35 17.26
CA LEU A 154 2.88 -1.70 17.29
C LEU A 154 3.74 -2.63 18.16
N PRO A 155 3.18 -3.22 19.25
CA PRO A 155 3.95 -4.10 20.10
C PRO A 155 4.17 -5.46 19.43
N VAL A 156 5.38 -6.00 19.58
CA VAL A 156 5.67 -7.39 19.20
C VAL A 156 5.10 -8.37 20.21
N SER A 157 4.93 -9.63 19.83
CA SER A 157 4.56 -10.68 20.79
C SER A 157 5.69 -10.92 21.80
N LYS A 158 5.35 -11.47 22.96
CA LYS A 158 6.31 -11.75 24.03
C LYS A 158 7.35 -12.78 23.60
N GLU A 159 6.92 -13.80 22.87
CA GLU A 159 7.77 -14.86 22.33
C GLU A 159 8.77 -14.28 21.34
N LYS A 160 8.28 -13.45 20.40
CA LYS A 160 9.13 -12.76 19.43
C LYS A 160 10.12 -11.83 20.13
N TYR A 161 9.71 -11.14 21.19
CA TYR A 161 10.62 -10.30 21.97
C TYR A 161 11.73 -11.13 22.64
N GLN A 162 11.40 -12.29 23.23
CA GLN A 162 12.39 -13.19 23.81
C GLN A 162 13.39 -13.70 22.78
N ASP A 163 12.92 -14.12 21.60
CA ASP A 163 13.79 -14.53 20.50
C ASP A 163 14.74 -13.40 20.07
N LEU A 164 14.23 -12.17 19.96
CA LEU A 164 15.05 -11.00 19.65
C LEU A 164 16.10 -10.73 20.73
N GLN A 165 15.79 -10.90 22.02
CA GLN A 165 16.78 -10.76 23.09
C GLN A 165 17.88 -11.83 23.03
N GLN A 166 17.54 -13.05 22.61
CA GLN A 166 18.52 -14.13 22.41
C GLN A 166 19.44 -13.87 21.20
N LEU A 167 18.90 -13.27 20.13
CA LEU A 167 19.65 -12.97 18.90
C LEU A 167 20.45 -11.66 18.98
N LYS A 168 20.05 -10.74 19.87
CA LYS A 168 20.70 -9.45 20.09
C LYS A 168 22.24 -9.50 20.23
N PRO A 169 22.87 -10.47 20.93
CA PRO A 169 24.32 -10.54 21.06
C PRO A 169 25.06 -10.67 19.72
N PHE A 170 24.42 -11.20 18.68
CA PHE A 170 25.03 -11.35 17.35
C PHE A 170 24.97 -10.05 16.50
N SER A 171 24.26 -9.03 16.99
CA SER A 171 24.13 -7.73 16.34
C SER A 171 25.14 -6.72 16.87
N GLY A 172 25.46 -5.69 16.09
CA GLY A 172 26.23 -4.53 16.49
C GLY A 172 25.51 -3.65 17.51
N GLN A 173 26.25 -2.75 18.16
CA GLN A 173 25.76 -1.99 19.31
C GLN A 173 24.46 -1.21 19.05
N LYS A 174 24.37 -0.54 17.89
CA LYS A 174 23.18 0.22 17.48
C LYS A 174 21.91 -0.63 17.45
N ALA A 175 21.99 -1.83 16.87
CA ALA A 175 20.88 -2.77 16.81
C ALA A 175 20.54 -3.34 18.19
N ARG A 176 21.53 -3.54 19.07
CA ARG A 176 21.29 -3.97 20.45
C ARG A 176 20.45 -2.97 21.23
N ASP A 177 20.76 -1.69 21.08
CA ASP A 177 20.02 -0.61 21.75
C ASP A 177 18.59 -0.50 21.19
N PHE A 178 18.42 -0.67 19.88
CA PHE A 178 17.10 -0.72 19.25
C PHE A 178 16.24 -1.88 19.78
N PHE A 179 16.74 -3.12 19.74
CA PHE A 179 15.96 -4.30 20.17
C PHE A 179 15.69 -4.34 21.68
N LYS A 180 16.48 -3.63 22.49
CA LYS A 180 16.23 -3.51 23.93
C LYS A 180 14.97 -2.67 24.23
N ASN A 181 14.68 -1.67 23.40
CA ASN A 181 13.62 -0.69 23.63
C ASN A 181 12.35 -0.95 22.81
N ILE A 182 12.27 -2.09 22.10
CA ILE A 182 11.12 -2.40 21.26
C ILE A 182 9.87 -2.67 22.12
N PRO A 183 8.71 -2.08 21.81
CA PRO A 183 7.47 -2.33 22.54
C PRO A 183 7.03 -3.79 22.37
N TYR A 184 6.58 -4.43 23.45
CA TYR A 184 6.11 -5.80 23.44
C TYR A 184 4.85 -5.98 24.29
N LYS A 185 4.05 -7.00 23.97
CA LYS A 185 2.86 -7.38 24.76
C LYS A 185 3.29 -8.08 26.04
N ILE A 186 2.77 -7.62 27.18
CA ILE A 186 3.08 -8.15 28.53
C ILE A 186 2.51 -9.56 28.71
#